data_AF-A0A2U2P8Z0-F1
#
_entry.id   AF-A0A2U2P8Z0-F1
#
_cell.length_a   1.000
_cell.length_b   1.000
_cell.length_c   1.000
_cell.angle_alpha   90.00
_cell.angle_beta   90.00
_cell.angle_gamma   90.00
#
_symmetry.space_group_name_H-M   'P 1'
#
loop_
_entity.id
_entity.type
_entity.pdbx_description
1 polymer ?
#
loop_
_entity_poly.entity_id
_entity_poly.type
_entity_poly.pdbx_seq_one_letter_code
_entity_poly.pdbx_strand_id
1 'polypeptide(L)'
;AEIEELPDDIQHTKERKPDVLKKITTIDGETFILQIEFQVKSEEDLVYRMAEYSIMLMRKYKLPVRQYVIFLRKRRPSMAVSIDTEHLKFSYPLLLISEMNYRLFLNSENPEVKMLAILADFANT
;
A
#
# COMPACT_ATOMS: atom_id res chain seq x y z
N ALA A 1 -3.24 -33.17 -19.48
CA ALA A 1 -3.39 -32.24 -18.35
C ALA A 1 -4.21 -32.96 -17.30
N GLU A 2 -3.74 -32.99 -16.05
CA GLU A 2 -4.64 -33.28 -14.93
C GLU A 2 -5.52 -32.04 -14.71
N ILE A 3 -6.83 -32.28 -14.60
CA ILE A 3 -7.84 -31.24 -14.38
C ILE A 3 -8.45 -31.56 -13.02
N GLU A 4 -8.28 -30.65 -12.07
CA GLU A 4 -8.88 -30.73 -10.74
C GLU A 4 -9.90 -29.58 -10.63
N GLU A 5 -11.16 -29.92 -10.36
CA GLU A 5 -12.19 -28.91 -10.09
C GLU A 5 -12.03 -28.41 -8.65
N LEU A 6 -11.92 -27.09 -8.49
CA LEU A 6 -11.95 -26.45 -7.17
C LEU A 6 -13.43 -26.26 -6.76
N PRO A 7 -13.91 -26.88 -5.67
CA PRO A 7 -15.34 -26.86 -5.29
C PRO A 7 -15.77 -25.59 -4.55
N ASP A 8 -14.86 -24.64 -4.33
CA ASP A 8 -15.10 -23.50 -3.45
C ASP A 8 -15.90 -22.38 -4.13
N ASP A 9 -17.10 -22.11 -3.64
CA ASP A 9 -17.80 -20.85 -3.91
C ASP A 9 -17.06 -19.70 -3.20
N ILE A 10 -16.43 -18.81 -3.98
CA ILE A 10 -15.70 -17.65 -3.44
C ILE A 10 -16.70 -16.59 -2.95
N GLN A 11 -17.27 -16.78 -1.75
CA GLN A 11 -18.03 -15.76 -1.03
C GLN A 11 -17.23 -15.26 0.19
N HIS A 12 -16.79 -14.00 0.13
CA HIS A 12 -16.16 -13.33 1.28
C HIS A 12 -16.84 -11.99 1.58
N THR A 13 -17.44 -11.87 2.77
CA THR A 13 -17.76 -10.56 3.37
C THR A 13 -16.47 -10.00 3.99
N LYS A 14 -15.82 -9.05 3.31
CA LYS A 14 -14.58 -8.44 3.80
C LYS A 14 -14.89 -7.22 4.66
N GLU A 15 -14.83 -7.37 5.98
CA GLU A 15 -14.96 -6.26 6.96
C GLU A 15 -13.65 -5.48 7.19
N ARG A 16 -12.74 -5.44 6.21
CA ARG A 16 -11.39 -4.87 6.40
C ARG A 16 -11.25 -3.52 5.71
N LYS A 17 -10.93 -2.48 6.49
CA LYS A 17 -10.74 -1.09 6.01
C LYS A 17 -9.25 -0.81 5.77
N PRO A 18 -8.90 -0.08 4.70
CA PRO A 18 -7.53 0.42 4.52
C PRO A 18 -7.12 1.36 5.67
N ASP A 19 -5.83 1.40 5.99
CA ASP A 19 -5.32 2.29 7.04
C ASP A 19 -5.54 3.77 6.68
N VAL A 20 -5.21 4.13 5.43
CA VAL A 20 -5.50 5.46 4.88
C VAL A 20 -6.25 5.32 3.57
N LEU A 21 -7.33 6.08 3.43
CA LEU A 21 -8.08 6.23 2.19
C LEU A 21 -8.52 7.68 2.01
N LYS A 22 -8.06 8.34 0.95
CA LYS A 22 -8.38 9.73 0.64
C LYS A 22 -8.68 9.92 -0.84
N LYS A 23 -9.55 10.87 -1.17
CA LYS A 23 -9.66 11.43 -2.52
C LYS A 23 -8.83 12.71 -2.54
N ILE A 24 -7.88 12.80 -3.47
CA ILE A 24 -6.97 13.93 -3.61
C ILE A 24 -7.26 14.63 -4.93
N THR A 25 -7.29 15.97 -4.92
CA THR A 25 -7.28 16.80 -6.12
C THR A 25 -6.04 17.69 -6.05
N THR A 26 -5.14 17.58 -7.03
CA THR A 26 -3.90 18.36 -7.09
C THR A 26 -4.17 19.80 -7.54
N ILE A 27 -3.19 20.68 -7.37
CA ILE A 27 -3.26 22.07 -7.84
C ILE A 27 -3.45 22.13 -9.37
N ASP A 28 -2.87 21.15 -10.09
CA ASP A 28 -3.00 21.01 -11.55
C ASP A 28 -4.35 20.38 -11.97
N GLY A 29 -5.26 20.12 -11.02
CA GLY A 29 -6.61 19.59 -11.26
C GLY A 29 -6.71 18.07 -11.35
N GLU A 30 -5.59 17.34 -11.23
CA GLU A 30 -5.62 15.87 -11.26
C GLU A 30 -6.35 15.32 -10.03
N THR A 31 -7.33 14.43 -10.23
CA THR A 31 -8.08 13.81 -9.13
C THR A 31 -7.87 12.30 -9.09
N PHE A 32 -7.46 11.78 -7.94
CA PHE A 32 -7.21 10.35 -7.74
C PHE A 32 -7.57 9.88 -6.33
N ILE A 33 -7.66 8.57 -6.14
CA ILE A 33 -7.81 7.93 -4.83
C ILE A 33 -6.43 7.53 -4.33
N LEU A 34 -6.07 7.98 -3.12
CA LEU A 34 -4.89 7.57 -2.39
C LEU A 34 -5.27 6.50 -1.38
N GLN A 35 -4.61 5.35 -1.44
CA GLN A 35 -4.72 4.30 -0.42
C GLN A 35 -3.34 3.92 0.11
N ILE A 36 -3.20 3.81 1.43
CA ILE A 36 -1.93 3.48 2.09
C ILE A 36 -2.16 2.38 3.13
N GLU A 37 -1.24 1.43 3.20
CA GLU A 37 -1.12 0.46 4.30
C GLU A 37 0.19 0.67 5.04
N PHE A 38 0.16 0.52 6.36
CA PHE A 38 1.34 0.45 7.21
C PHE A 38 1.63 -1.01 7.56
N GLN A 39 2.90 -1.40 7.43
CA GLN A 39 3.32 -2.77 7.68
C GLN A 39 4.54 -2.81 8.61
N VAL A 40 4.45 -3.67 9.62
CA VAL A 40 5.55 -3.95 10.56
C VAL A 40 6.19 -5.31 10.26
N LYS A 41 5.43 -6.24 9.66
CA LYS A 41 5.89 -7.59 9.32
C LYS A 41 5.62 -7.85 7.84
N SER A 42 6.40 -8.76 7.25
CA SER A 42 6.06 -9.27 5.92
C SER A 42 4.70 -9.98 5.99
N GLU A 43 3.80 -9.65 5.08
CA GLU A 43 2.55 -10.36 4.86
C GLU A 43 2.55 -10.90 3.43
N GLU A 44 2.60 -12.22 3.27
CA GLU A 44 2.78 -12.87 1.95
C GLU A 44 1.64 -12.51 0.98
N ASP A 45 0.40 -12.51 1.46
CA ASP A 45 -0.80 -12.23 0.66
C ASP A 45 -1.11 -10.74 0.50
N LEU A 46 -0.25 -9.85 1.00
CA LEU A 46 -0.49 -8.40 0.91
C LEU A 46 -0.62 -7.95 -0.55
N VAL A 47 0.12 -8.57 -1.47
CA VAL A 47 0.05 -8.23 -2.90
C VAL A 47 -1.33 -8.46 -3.50
N TYR A 48 -2.00 -9.54 -3.13
CA TYR A 48 -3.37 -9.82 -3.55
C TYR A 48 -4.34 -8.84 -2.89
N ARG A 49 -4.18 -8.56 -1.60
CA ARG A 49 -5.00 -7.56 -0.90
C ARG A 49 -4.90 -6.18 -1.54
N MET A 50 -3.69 -5.76 -1.91
CA MET A 50 -3.46 -4.49 -2.58
C MET A 50 -4.14 -4.44 -3.96
N ALA A 51 -4.06 -5.54 -4.73
CA ALA A 51 -4.75 -5.65 -6.03
C ALA A 51 -6.28 -5.57 -5.87
N GLU A 52 -6.83 -6.26 -4.87
CA GLU A 52 -8.26 -6.22 -4.56
C GLU A 52 -8.73 -4.81 -4.20
N TYR A 53 -8.00 -4.12 -3.31
CA TYR A 53 -8.29 -2.72 -2.98
C TYR A 53 -8.26 -1.84 -4.22
N SER A 54 -7.26 -2.01 -5.09
CA SER A 54 -7.16 -1.27 -6.35
C SER A 54 -8.43 -1.40 -7.18
N ILE A 55 -8.84 -2.64 -7.44
CA ILE A 55 -9.98 -2.95 -8.31
C ILE A 55 -11.29 -2.50 -7.67
N MET A 56 -11.47 -2.73 -6.37
CA MET A 56 -12.65 -2.27 -5.64
C MET A 56 -12.79 -0.74 -5.68
N LEU A 57 -11.70 -0.01 -5.46
CA LEU A 57 -11.68 1.45 -5.44
C LEU A 57 -11.88 2.04 -6.85
N MET A 58 -11.18 1.51 -7.86
CA MET A 58 -11.37 1.89 -9.26
C MET A 58 -12.83 1.66 -9.69
N ARG A 59 -13.39 0.49 -9.36
CA ARG A 59 -14.79 0.16 -9.69
C ARG A 59 -15.78 1.13 -9.04
N LYS A 60 -15.57 1.46 -7.77
CA LYS A 60 -16.47 2.31 -6.97
C LYS A 60 -16.39 3.78 -7.36
N TYR A 61 -15.19 4.32 -7.51
CA TYR A 61 -14.97 5.76 -7.67
C TYR A 61 -14.73 6.20 -9.12
N LYS A 62 -14.42 5.27 -10.03
CA LYS A 62 -14.10 5.57 -11.43
C LYS A 62 -12.96 6.59 -11.58
N LEU A 63 -11.99 6.51 -10.68
CA LEU A 63 -10.82 7.39 -10.63
C LEU A 63 -9.54 6.55 -10.60
N PRO A 64 -8.39 7.12 -11.05
CA PRO A 64 -7.09 6.50 -10.83
C PRO A 64 -6.87 6.21 -9.35
N VAL A 65 -6.24 5.08 -9.05
CA VAL A 65 -5.92 4.66 -7.68
C VAL A 65 -4.40 4.61 -7.53
N ARG A 66 -3.87 5.39 -6.60
CA ARG A 66 -2.45 5.40 -6.22
C ARG A 66 -2.33 4.72 -4.86
N GLN A 67 -1.58 3.63 -4.82
CA GLN A 67 -1.43 2.82 -3.62
C GLN A 67 0.01 2.81 -3.16
N TYR A 68 0.23 2.78 -1.85
CA TYR A 68 1.56 2.68 -1.26
C TYR A 68 1.51 1.77 -0.05
N VAL A 69 2.58 1.03 0.18
CA VAL A 69 2.81 0.35 1.47
C VAL A 69 3.99 1.03 2.15
N ILE A 70 3.82 1.44 3.40
CA ILE A 70 4.89 2.00 4.23
C ILE A 70 5.34 0.93 5.20
N PHE A 71 6.60 0.50 5.07
CA PHE A 71 7.21 -0.49 5.94
C PHE A 71 7.99 0.20 7.06
N LEU A 72 7.64 -0.13 8.31
CA LEU A 72 8.08 0.61 9.49
C LEU A 72 9.36 0.08 10.15
N ARG A 73 9.89 -1.07 9.70
CA ARG A 73 11.13 -1.65 10.27
C ARG A 73 12.32 -1.46 9.34
N LYS A 74 13.52 -1.42 9.92
CA LYS A 74 14.80 -1.27 9.21
C LYS A 74 15.10 -2.43 8.24
N ARG A 75 14.66 -3.64 8.57
CA ARG A 75 14.90 -4.82 7.72
C ARG A 75 13.88 -4.83 6.58
N ARG A 76 14.35 -4.83 5.33
CA ARG A 76 13.48 -4.96 4.15
C ARG A 76 12.60 -6.22 4.26
N PRO A 77 11.28 -6.11 3.97
CA PRO A 77 10.40 -7.28 3.98
C PRO A 77 10.68 -8.18 2.77
N SER A 78 10.32 -9.44 2.92
CA SER A 78 10.45 -10.48 1.89
C SER A 78 9.18 -10.68 1.07
N MET A 79 8.12 -9.91 1.34
CA MET A 79 6.82 -10.05 0.66
C MET A 79 6.85 -9.53 -0.78
N ALA A 80 6.03 -10.12 -1.64
CA ALA A 80 5.89 -9.69 -3.02
C ALA A 80 5.24 -8.29 -3.11
N VAL A 81 5.69 -7.49 -4.08
CA VAL A 81 5.16 -6.15 -4.38
C VAL A 81 4.50 -6.07 -5.76
N SER A 82 4.46 -7.19 -6.47
CA SER A 82 3.89 -7.29 -7.81
C SER A 82 3.31 -8.67 -8.08
N ILE A 83 2.28 -8.70 -8.94
CA ILE A 83 1.74 -9.90 -9.59
C ILE A 83 1.99 -9.71 -11.08
N ASP A 84 2.64 -10.68 -11.71
CA ASP A 84 2.87 -10.72 -13.16
C ASP A 84 2.45 -12.09 -13.68
N THR A 85 1.26 -12.15 -14.26
CA THR A 85 0.72 -13.33 -14.94
C THR A 85 0.37 -12.94 -16.38
N GLU A 86 0.01 -13.93 -17.20
CA GLU A 86 -0.34 -13.71 -18.61
C GLU A 86 -1.43 -12.64 -18.82
N HIS A 87 -2.36 -12.50 -17.86
CA HIS A 87 -3.51 -11.62 -17.99
C HIS A 87 -3.63 -10.57 -16.87
N LEU A 88 -2.67 -10.52 -15.94
CA LEU A 88 -2.67 -9.54 -14.85
C LEU A 88 -1.26 -9.04 -14.56
N LYS A 89 -1.07 -7.73 -14.76
CA LYS A 89 0.11 -7.00 -14.28
C LYS A 89 -0.32 -6.00 -13.22
N PHE A 90 0.10 -6.24 -11.99
CA PHE A 90 -0.19 -5.38 -10.85
C PHE A 90 1.07 -5.15 -10.04
N SER A 91 1.29 -3.94 -9.55
CA SER A 91 2.36 -3.64 -8.60
C SER A 91 2.00 -2.42 -7.77
N TYR A 92 2.66 -2.27 -6.63
CA TYR A 92 2.60 -1.06 -5.82
C TYR A 92 3.99 -0.71 -5.27
N PRO A 93 4.27 0.57 -5.00
CA PRO A 93 5.50 0.98 -4.34
C PRO A 93 5.50 0.58 -2.86
N LEU A 94 6.61 -0.02 -2.43
CA LEU A 94 6.94 -0.26 -1.04
C LEU A 94 7.96 0.78 -0.58
N LEU A 95 7.56 1.63 0.36
CA LEU A 95 8.39 2.67 0.94
C LEU A 95 8.94 2.20 2.29
N LEU A 96 10.25 2.26 2.47
CA LEU A 96 10.91 1.91 3.72
C LEU A 96 11.11 3.18 4.52
N ILE A 97 10.44 3.30 5.66
CA ILE A 97 10.58 4.51 6.49
C ILE A 97 12.03 4.76 6.89
N SER A 98 12.78 3.67 7.13
CA SER A 98 14.19 3.70 7.52
C SER A 98 15.15 4.21 6.45
N GLU A 99 14.66 4.40 5.22
CA GLU A 99 15.44 4.95 4.09
C GLU A 99 14.97 6.38 3.74
N MET A 100 13.94 6.88 4.41
CA MET A 100 13.41 8.22 4.18
C MET A 100 14.09 9.22 5.11
N ASN A 101 14.38 10.42 4.60
CA ASN A 101 14.97 11.49 5.39
C ASN A 101 14.03 11.90 6.53
N TYR A 102 14.48 11.81 7.78
CA TYR A 102 13.69 12.14 8.98
C TYR A 102 13.08 13.54 8.94
N ARG A 103 13.71 14.51 8.26
CA ARG A 103 13.23 15.90 8.15
C ARG A 103 11.87 16.01 7.44
N LEU A 104 11.54 15.04 6.56
CA LEU A 104 10.23 14.97 5.91
C LEU A 104 9.10 14.81 6.94
N PHE A 105 9.36 14.07 8.01
CA PHE A 105 8.40 13.80 9.07
C PHE A 105 8.48 14.82 10.21
N LEU A 106 9.71 15.20 10.59
CA LEU A 106 9.94 16.10 11.73
C LEU A 106 9.27 17.47 11.55
N ASN A 107 9.21 17.96 10.31
CA ASN A 107 8.61 19.26 9.96
C ASN A 107 7.07 19.19 9.84
N SER A 108 6.44 18.05 10.11
CA SER A 108 4.98 17.93 10.03
C SER A 108 4.29 18.64 11.20
N GLU A 109 3.17 19.30 10.95
CA GLU A 109 2.29 19.84 12.01
C GLU A 109 1.47 18.73 12.69
N ASN A 110 1.36 17.54 12.08
CA ASN A 110 0.67 16.41 12.69
C ASN A 110 1.61 15.67 13.66
N PRO A 111 1.29 15.57 14.97
CA PRO A 111 2.12 14.88 15.95
C PRO A 111 2.39 13.41 15.62
N GLU A 112 1.41 12.68 15.08
CA GLU A 112 1.54 11.27 14.71
C GLU A 112 2.54 11.09 13.56
N VAL A 113 2.45 11.96 12.55
CA VAL A 113 3.40 11.99 11.44
C VAL A 113 4.78 12.41 11.93
N LYS A 114 4.86 13.35 12.88
CA LYS A 114 6.13 13.79 13.48
C LYS A 114 6.83 12.64 14.22
N MET A 115 6.10 11.76 14.90
CA MET A 115 6.67 10.58 15.57
C MET A 115 7.36 9.61 14.60
N LEU A 116 6.94 9.56 13.33
CA LEU A 116 7.57 8.72 12.30
C LEU A 116 9.04 9.10 12.05
N ALA A 117 9.46 10.33 12.37
CA ALA A 117 10.86 10.76 12.28
C ALA A 117 11.81 9.87 13.10
N ILE A 118 11.33 9.25 14.20
CA ILE A 118 12.13 8.37 15.06
C ILE A 118 12.53 7.07 14.32
N LEU A 119 11.72 6.65 13.37
CA LEU A 119 11.93 5.42 12.59
C LEU A 119 12.69 5.68 11.28
N ALA A 120 12.88 6.95 10.93
CA ALA A 120 13.42 7.40 9.67
C ALA A 120 14.97 7.39 9.65
N ASP A 121 15.56 7.61 8.47
CA ASP A 121 16.99 7.81 8.36
C ASP A 121 17.37 9.19 8.92
N PHE A 122 18.20 9.18 9.96
CA PHE A 122 18.72 10.40 10.58
C PHE A 122 19.82 11.06 9.75
N ALA A 123 20.17 10.50 8.58
CA ALA A 123 21.25 10.93 7.72
C ALA A 123 22.54 11.04 8.55
N ASN A 124 23.19 9.90 8.81
CA ASN A 124 24.44 9.81 9.58
C ASN A 124 25.28 11.10 9.43
N THR A 125 25.34 11.89 10.49
CA THR A 125 26.36 12.95 10.64
C THR A 125 27.74 12.35 10.63
#